data_AF-A0A7Y8MF48-F1
#
_entry.id   AF-A0A7Y8MF48-F1
#
_cell.length_a   1.000
_cell.length_b   1.000
_cell.length_c   1.000
_cell.angle_alpha   90.00
_cell.angle_beta   90.00
_cell.angle_gamma   90.00
#
_symmetry.space_group_name_H-M   'P 1'
#
loop_
_entity.id
_entity.type
_entity.pdbx_description
1 polymer ?
#
loop_
_entity_poly.entity_id
_entity_poly.type
_entity_poly.pdbx_seq_one_letter_code
_entity_poly.pdbx_strand_id
1 'polypeptide(L)'
;MTKKAKKKKGKEAEPEKEEYCLRGDSPVQDAPSIGPKTAKRFHAIGIRTISDLLALSPATAAVLLNTRFITSVDVSDWQAEAMLACTLPNLKSREAQALVACGLADIEAIAEANPKALAEGLRVWATSSEGQRAWGKVEPGLDDAVALIERAKRALAMRAKAPA
;
A
#
# COMPACT_ATOMS: atom_id res chain seq x y z
N MET A 1 -15.09 52.22 4.01
CA MET A 1 -13.67 52.08 3.60
C MET A 1 -13.30 50.62 3.66
N THR A 2 -13.11 50.01 2.50
CA THR A 2 -13.01 48.57 2.24
C THR A 2 -11.65 47.99 2.67
N LYS A 3 -11.67 46.96 3.53
CA LYS A 3 -10.49 46.15 3.84
C LYS A 3 -10.18 45.22 2.65
N LYS A 4 -9.00 45.39 2.05
CA LYS A 4 -8.44 44.50 1.01
C LYS A 4 -8.25 43.09 1.58
N ALA A 5 -8.94 42.11 0.99
CA ALA A 5 -8.62 40.70 1.15
C ALA A 5 -7.32 40.39 0.40
N LYS A 6 -6.27 40.02 1.15
CA LYS A 6 -4.99 39.58 0.59
C LYS A 6 -5.16 38.14 0.11
N LYS A 7 -5.39 37.98 -1.19
CA LYS A 7 -5.44 36.72 -1.94
C LYS A 7 -4.14 35.94 -1.69
N LYS A 8 -4.20 34.85 -0.90
CA LYS A 8 -3.09 33.88 -0.81
C LYS A 8 -2.96 33.21 -2.18
N LYS A 9 -1.83 33.47 -2.83
CA LYS A 9 -1.41 32.86 -4.09
C LYS A 9 -1.27 31.36 -3.84
N GLY A 10 -2.05 30.56 -4.57
CA GLY A 10 -1.91 29.10 -4.57
C GLY A 10 -0.49 28.75 -5.01
N LYS A 11 0.16 27.88 -4.24
CA LYS A 11 1.43 27.28 -4.60
C LYS A 11 1.08 26.21 -5.64
N GLU A 12 1.41 26.47 -6.91
CA GLU A 12 1.38 25.43 -7.95
C GLU A 12 2.26 24.28 -7.45
N ALA A 13 1.67 23.09 -7.33
CA ALA A 13 2.39 21.90 -6.93
C ALA A 13 3.39 21.57 -8.05
N GLU A 14 4.68 21.69 -7.77
CA GLU A 14 5.71 21.04 -8.59
C GLU A 14 5.35 19.54 -8.69
N PRO A 15 5.59 18.89 -9.84
CA PRO A 15 5.29 17.47 -9.98
C PRO A 15 6.00 16.70 -8.86
N GLU A 16 5.23 16.09 -7.95
CA GLU A 16 5.77 15.22 -6.91
C GLU A 16 6.59 14.14 -7.60
N LYS A 17 7.86 13.98 -7.19
CA LYS A 17 8.72 12.94 -7.75
C LYS A 17 8.04 11.59 -7.57
N GLU A 18 8.04 10.78 -8.62
CA GLU A 18 7.47 9.43 -8.60
C GLU A 18 8.45 8.50 -7.88
N GLU A 19 8.37 8.48 -6.55
CA GLU A 19 9.24 7.67 -5.70
C GLU A 19 8.50 6.42 -5.22
N TYR A 20 9.12 5.26 -5.37
CA TYR A 20 8.61 4.02 -4.82
C TYR A 20 8.95 3.94 -3.33
N CYS A 21 7.96 3.55 -2.52
CA CYS A 21 8.13 3.47 -1.07
C CYS A 21 9.09 2.34 -0.68
N LEU A 22 9.12 1.25 -1.45
CA LEU A 22 9.97 0.08 -1.21
C LEU A 22 10.74 -0.34 -2.46
N ARG A 23 11.84 -1.04 -2.21
CA ARG A 23 12.67 -1.73 -3.21
C ARG A 23 12.93 -3.15 -2.71
N GLY A 24 13.42 -4.03 -3.58
CA GLY A 24 13.67 -5.43 -3.21
C GLY A 24 14.65 -5.60 -2.04
N ASP A 25 15.64 -4.71 -1.93
CA ASP A 25 16.65 -4.68 -0.86
C ASP A 25 16.18 -3.96 0.41
N SER A 26 15.00 -3.35 0.41
CA SER A 26 14.42 -2.74 1.60
C SER A 26 14.22 -3.81 2.71
N PRO A 27 14.41 -3.44 3.99
CA PRO A 27 14.10 -4.32 5.11
C PRO A 27 12.66 -4.85 5.09
N VAL A 28 12.46 -6.11 5.49
CA VAL A 28 11.12 -6.73 5.58
C VAL A 28 10.20 -6.01 6.56
N GLN A 29 10.77 -5.30 7.55
CA GLN A 29 10.01 -4.47 8.49
C GLN A 29 9.35 -3.26 7.83
N ASP A 30 9.81 -2.84 6.66
CA ASP A 30 9.25 -1.68 5.97
C ASP A 30 8.04 -2.04 5.11
N ALA A 31 7.75 -3.34 4.94
CA ALA A 31 6.52 -3.81 4.33
C ALA A 31 5.30 -3.27 5.11
N PRO A 32 4.21 -2.86 4.43
CA PRO A 32 2.99 -2.49 5.11
C PRO A 32 2.50 -3.63 6.02
N SER A 33 1.82 -3.26 7.11
CA SER A 33 1.35 -4.19 8.17
C SER A 33 2.42 -4.99 8.94
N ILE A 34 3.70 -5.00 8.54
CA ILE A 34 4.77 -5.72 9.25
C ILE A 34 5.44 -4.82 10.29
N GLY A 35 5.07 -4.99 11.56
CA GLY A 35 5.73 -4.30 12.67
C GLY A 35 7.05 -4.96 13.12
N PRO A 36 7.83 -4.32 14.02
CA PRO A 36 9.12 -4.82 14.51
C PRO A 36 9.04 -6.22 15.15
N LYS A 37 7.90 -6.58 15.74
CA LYS A 37 7.70 -7.91 16.34
C LYS A 37 7.59 -8.99 15.26
N THR A 38 6.84 -8.73 14.19
CA THR A 38 6.66 -9.64 13.06
C THR A 38 7.96 -9.76 12.27
N ALA A 39 8.64 -8.65 12.00
CA ALA A 39 9.95 -8.63 11.35
C ALA A 39 10.99 -9.50 12.08
N LYS A 40 11.05 -9.43 13.43
CA LYS A 40 11.92 -10.32 14.22
C LYS A 40 11.65 -11.81 14.00
N ARG A 41 10.40 -12.20 13.71
CA ARG A 41 10.06 -13.61 13.40
C ARG A 41 10.54 -14.01 12.02
N PHE A 42 10.34 -13.14 11.02
CA PHE A 42 10.88 -13.34 9.68
C PHE A 42 12.41 -13.45 9.70
N HIS A 43 13.09 -12.58 10.45
CA HIS A 43 14.54 -12.63 10.61
C HIS A 43 15.01 -13.97 11.19
N ALA A 44 14.27 -14.55 12.13
CA ALA A 44 14.59 -15.83 12.75
C ALA A 44 14.52 -17.02 11.77
N ILE A 45 13.75 -16.88 10.67
CA ILE A 45 13.65 -17.88 9.60
C ILE A 45 14.44 -17.47 8.34
N GLY A 46 15.33 -16.47 8.46
CA GLY A 46 16.25 -16.06 7.40
C GLY A 46 15.73 -15.00 6.42
N ILE A 47 14.50 -14.53 6.60
CA ILE A 47 13.83 -13.56 5.71
C ILE A 47 14.14 -12.16 6.22
N ARG A 48 14.87 -11.35 5.45
CA ARG A 48 15.36 -10.02 5.90
C ARG A 48 14.92 -8.88 5.00
N THR A 49 14.71 -9.14 3.72
CA THR A 49 14.39 -8.13 2.70
C THR A 49 13.01 -8.31 2.10
N ILE A 50 12.52 -7.30 1.38
CA ILE A 50 11.29 -7.41 0.61
C ILE A 50 11.40 -8.50 -0.46
N SER A 51 12.55 -8.63 -1.13
CA SER A 51 12.78 -9.73 -2.08
C SER A 51 12.68 -11.11 -1.42
N ASP A 52 13.22 -11.28 -0.21
CA ASP A 52 13.08 -12.54 0.54
C ASP A 52 11.61 -12.83 0.86
N LEU A 53 10.87 -11.80 1.30
CA LEU A 53 9.45 -11.93 1.61
C LEU A 53 8.65 -12.33 0.36
N LEU A 54 8.88 -11.67 -0.77
CA LEU A 54 8.18 -11.94 -2.03
C LEU A 54 8.50 -13.33 -2.62
N ALA A 55 9.69 -13.88 -2.35
CA ALA A 55 10.09 -15.21 -2.80
C ALA A 55 9.58 -16.34 -1.89
N LEU A 56 9.10 -16.03 -0.68
CA LEU A 56 8.69 -17.01 0.31
C LEU A 56 7.31 -17.61 -0.03
N SER A 57 7.15 -18.94 0.10
CA SER A 57 5.82 -19.54 0.03
C SER A 57 4.99 -19.16 1.27
N PRO A 58 3.77 -18.62 1.15
CA PRO A 58 2.93 -18.28 2.30
C PRO A 58 2.59 -19.49 3.19
N ALA A 59 2.38 -20.66 2.58
CA ALA A 59 2.13 -21.90 3.32
C ALA A 59 3.36 -22.35 4.11
N THR A 60 4.55 -22.29 3.50
CA THR A 60 5.82 -22.58 4.18
C THR A 60 6.10 -21.56 5.28
N ALA A 61 5.83 -20.28 5.03
CA ALA A 61 5.99 -19.21 6.01
C ALA A 61 5.15 -19.46 7.26
N ALA A 62 3.87 -19.80 7.11
CA ALA A 62 2.98 -20.08 8.23
C ALA A 62 3.50 -21.23 9.11
N VAL A 63 4.05 -22.28 8.48
CA VAL A 63 4.66 -23.41 9.19
C VAL A 63 5.95 -22.98 9.91
N LEU A 64 6.85 -22.26 9.23
CA LEU A 64 8.15 -21.87 9.78
C LEU A 64 8.02 -20.82 10.90
N LEU A 65 7.12 -19.85 10.74
CA LEU A 65 6.84 -18.84 11.77
C LEU A 65 6.21 -19.49 13.01
N ASN A 66 5.49 -20.61 12.83
CA ASN A 66 4.94 -21.46 13.88
C ASN A 66 4.19 -20.66 14.97
N THR A 67 3.32 -19.74 14.55
CA THR A 67 2.48 -18.97 15.46
C THR A 67 1.01 -19.12 15.08
N ARG A 68 0.12 -19.20 16.08
CA ARG A 68 -1.32 -19.36 15.85
C ARG A 68 -2.01 -18.17 15.16
N PHE A 69 -1.35 -17.01 15.13
CA PHE A 69 -1.92 -15.73 14.74
C PHE A 69 -1.30 -15.16 13.45
N ILE A 70 -0.38 -15.89 12.82
CA ILE A 70 0.11 -15.58 11.47
C ILE A 70 -0.21 -16.78 10.61
N THR A 71 -1.10 -16.57 9.65
CA THR A 71 -1.59 -17.55 8.70
C THR A 71 -0.91 -17.36 7.33
N SER A 72 -1.15 -18.29 6.41
CA SER A 72 -0.74 -18.13 5.02
C SER A 72 -1.47 -16.96 4.34
N VAL A 73 -2.68 -16.61 4.80
CA VAL A 73 -3.43 -15.47 4.29
C VAL A 73 -2.72 -14.18 4.69
N ASP A 74 -2.35 -14.04 5.96
CA ASP A 74 -1.60 -12.85 6.43
C ASP A 74 -0.29 -12.65 5.66
N VAL A 75 0.45 -13.74 5.39
CA VAL A 75 1.70 -13.64 4.61
C VAL A 75 1.42 -13.26 3.15
N SER A 76 0.36 -13.81 2.54
CA SER A 76 -0.05 -13.46 1.18
C SER A 76 -0.46 -11.98 1.08
N ASP A 77 -1.17 -11.48 2.09
CA ASP A 77 -1.59 -10.08 2.14
C ASP A 77 -0.37 -9.16 2.27
N TRP A 78 0.58 -9.47 3.16
CA TRP A 78 1.82 -8.69 3.28
C TRP A 78 2.67 -8.71 2.00
N GLN A 79 2.67 -9.83 1.25
CA GLN A 79 3.33 -9.90 -0.05
C GLN A 79 2.67 -8.99 -1.07
N ALA A 80 1.33 -8.99 -1.15
CA ALA A 80 0.58 -8.10 -2.04
C ALA A 80 0.81 -6.62 -1.65
N GLU A 81 0.76 -6.30 -0.36
CA GLU A 81 1.02 -4.96 0.15
C GLU A 81 2.44 -4.48 -0.18
N ALA A 82 3.44 -5.34 0.01
CA ALA A 82 4.83 -5.05 -0.32
C ALA A 82 5.05 -4.89 -1.82
N MET A 83 4.42 -5.73 -2.64
CA MET A 83 4.46 -5.62 -4.10
C MET A 83 3.88 -4.28 -4.56
N LEU A 84 2.69 -3.91 -4.08
CA LEU A 84 2.07 -2.62 -4.39
C LEU A 84 2.97 -1.45 -4.00
N ALA A 85 3.63 -1.49 -2.84
CA ALA A 85 4.55 -0.45 -2.41
C ALA A 85 5.84 -0.38 -3.25
N CYS A 86 6.20 -1.46 -3.95
CA CYS A 86 7.29 -1.51 -4.93
C CYS A 86 6.86 -1.06 -6.34
N THR A 87 5.57 -1.13 -6.69
CA THR A 87 5.09 -0.92 -8.07
C THR A 87 4.20 0.31 -8.24
N LEU A 88 3.65 0.85 -7.16
CA LEU A 88 2.81 2.05 -7.18
C LEU A 88 3.56 3.20 -6.50
N PRO A 89 4.07 4.20 -7.24
CA PRO A 89 4.80 5.33 -6.67
C PRO A 89 3.96 6.08 -5.63
N ASN A 90 4.59 6.68 -4.62
CA ASN A 90 3.98 7.51 -3.59
C ASN A 90 2.79 6.84 -2.86
N LEU A 91 2.74 5.50 -2.85
CA LEU A 91 1.74 4.73 -2.13
C LEU A 91 2.03 4.77 -0.64
N LYS A 92 1.04 5.22 0.14
CA LYS A 92 1.16 5.20 1.61
C LYS A 92 0.90 3.80 2.14
N SER A 93 1.59 3.42 3.22
CA SER A 93 1.39 2.11 3.88
C SER A 93 -0.09 1.78 4.12
N ARG A 94 -0.89 2.71 4.66
CA ARG A 94 -2.34 2.55 4.86
C ARG A 94 -3.14 2.34 3.57
N GLU A 95 -2.73 2.97 2.47
CA GLU A 95 -3.38 2.81 1.17
C GLU A 95 -3.11 1.40 0.63
N ALA A 96 -1.88 0.89 0.76
CA ALA A 96 -1.54 -0.49 0.40
C ALA A 96 -2.38 -1.52 1.17
N GLN A 97 -2.46 -1.38 2.50
CA GLN A 97 -3.22 -2.29 3.37
C GLN A 97 -4.69 -2.38 2.97
N ALA A 98 -5.30 -1.23 2.72
CA ALA A 98 -6.72 -1.18 2.38
C ALA A 98 -7.02 -1.68 0.97
N LEU A 99 -6.12 -1.44 0.00
CA LEU A 99 -6.26 -1.97 -1.35
C LEU A 99 -6.28 -3.50 -1.32
N VAL A 100 -5.34 -4.12 -0.62
CA VAL A 100 -5.28 -5.58 -0.45
C VAL A 100 -6.50 -6.10 0.29
N ALA A 101 -6.94 -5.41 1.35
CA ALA A 101 -8.18 -5.76 2.04
C ALA A 101 -9.45 -5.61 1.18
N CYS A 102 -9.41 -4.77 0.14
CA CYS A 102 -10.46 -4.67 -0.88
C CYS A 102 -10.32 -5.71 -1.99
N GLY A 103 -9.36 -6.65 -1.89
CA GLY A 103 -9.09 -7.68 -2.89
C GLY A 103 -8.28 -7.19 -4.11
N LEU A 104 -7.64 -6.02 -4.02
CA LEU A 104 -6.83 -5.44 -5.08
C LEU A 104 -5.34 -5.61 -4.75
N ALA A 105 -4.71 -6.63 -5.33
CA ALA A 105 -3.34 -7.03 -5.01
C ALA A 105 -2.27 -6.55 -6.00
N ASP A 106 -2.67 -5.97 -7.14
CA ASP A 106 -1.76 -5.49 -8.18
C ASP A 106 -2.25 -4.18 -8.82
N ILE A 107 -1.36 -3.52 -9.58
CA ILE A 107 -1.63 -2.20 -10.15
C ILE A 107 -2.63 -2.25 -11.32
N GLU A 108 -2.74 -3.38 -12.01
CA GLU A 108 -3.71 -3.66 -13.05
C GLU A 108 -5.13 -3.64 -12.50
N ALA A 109 -5.39 -4.44 -11.45
CA ALA A 109 -6.69 -4.50 -10.78
C ALA A 109 -7.09 -3.13 -10.22
N ILE A 110 -6.14 -2.37 -9.67
CA ILE A 110 -6.41 -1.00 -9.18
C ILE A 110 -6.76 -0.06 -10.34
N ALA A 111 -6.05 -0.13 -11.46
CA ALA A 111 -6.31 0.75 -12.61
C ALA A 111 -7.69 0.54 -13.25
N GLU A 112 -8.21 -0.69 -13.16
CA GLU A 112 -9.52 -1.09 -13.69
C GLU A 112 -10.67 -0.96 -12.67
N ALA A 113 -10.36 -0.67 -11.40
CA ALA A 113 -11.35 -0.61 -10.34
C ALA A 113 -12.43 0.46 -10.60
N ASN A 114 -13.67 0.16 -10.17
CA ASN A 114 -14.73 1.16 -10.15
C ASN A 114 -14.51 2.14 -8.99
N PRO A 115 -14.42 3.47 -9.22
CA PRO A 115 -14.11 4.43 -8.16
C PRO A 115 -15.09 4.44 -6.99
N LYS A 116 -16.39 4.25 -7.25
CA LYS A 116 -17.42 4.25 -6.20
C LYS A 116 -17.36 2.98 -5.36
N ALA A 117 -17.19 1.83 -6.02
CA ALA A 117 -17.03 0.55 -5.31
C ALA A 117 -15.76 0.53 -4.46
N LEU A 118 -14.64 1.03 -5.01
CA LEU A 118 -13.40 1.16 -4.25
C LEU A 118 -13.57 2.10 -3.07
N ALA A 119 -14.15 3.28 -3.26
CA ALA A 119 -14.39 4.22 -2.15
C ALA A 119 -15.20 3.59 -1.02
N GLU A 120 -16.24 2.80 -1.35
CA GLU A 120 -17.01 2.06 -0.34
C GLU A 120 -16.17 0.99 0.35
N GLY A 121 -15.40 0.19 -0.39
CA GLY A 121 -14.50 -0.80 0.20
C GLY A 121 -13.49 -0.20 1.16
N LEU A 122 -12.85 0.92 0.77
CA LEU A 122 -11.91 1.65 1.61
C LEU A 122 -12.59 2.16 2.89
N ARG A 123 -13.82 2.67 2.79
CA ARG A 123 -14.61 3.12 3.95
C ARG A 123 -14.95 1.98 4.88
N VAL A 124 -15.48 0.89 4.35
CA VAL A 124 -15.80 -0.31 5.13
C VAL A 124 -14.56 -0.81 5.86
N TRP A 125 -13.43 -0.96 5.18
CA TRP A 125 -12.19 -1.38 5.83
C TRP A 125 -11.70 -0.37 6.86
N ALA A 126 -11.81 0.94 6.61
CA ALA A 126 -11.42 1.98 7.57
C ALA A 126 -12.16 1.89 8.90
N THR A 127 -13.38 1.31 8.92
CA THR A 127 -14.13 1.06 10.16
C THR A 127 -13.68 -0.19 10.93
N SER A 128 -12.90 -1.08 10.30
CA SER A 128 -12.36 -2.28 10.94
C SER A 128 -11.30 -1.93 12.01
N SER A 129 -10.97 -2.89 12.87
CA SER A 129 -9.90 -2.70 13.87
C SER A 129 -8.53 -2.42 13.24
N GLU A 130 -8.26 -2.97 12.06
CA GLU A 130 -7.02 -2.72 11.31
C GLU A 130 -7.04 -1.34 10.68
N GLY A 131 -8.15 -1.00 10.01
CA GLY A 131 -8.36 0.31 9.41
C GLY A 131 -8.28 1.45 10.41
N GLN A 132 -8.88 1.30 11.59
CA GLN A 132 -8.77 2.31 12.65
C GLN A 132 -7.32 2.49 13.16
N ARG A 133 -6.51 1.43 13.17
CA ARG A 133 -5.07 1.53 13.51
C ARG A 133 -4.29 2.26 12.42
N ALA A 134 -4.62 2.02 11.14
CA ALA A 134 -3.92 2.60 10.00
C ALA A 134 -4.34 4.05 9.67
N TRP A 135 -5.64 4.36 9.80
CA TRP A 135 -6.25 5.64 9.40
C TRP A 135 -6.75 6.51 10.56
N GLY A 136 -6.91 5.94 11.76
CA GLY A 136 -7.51 6.65 12.89
C GLY A 136 -8.96 7.03 12.59
N LYS A 137 -9.27 8.34 12.65
CA LYS A 137 -10.61 8.89 12.34
C LYS A 137 -10.74 9.41 10.91
N VAL A 138 -9.69 9.25 10.09
CA VAL A 138 -9.73 9.70 8.69
C VAL A 138 -10.53 8.69 7.88
N GLU A 139 -11.60 9.15 7.25
CA GLU A 139 -12.45 8.32 6.42
C GLU A 139 -12.09 8.54 4.94
N PRO A 140 -11.65 7.49 4.22
CA PRO A 140 -11.31 7.61 2.80
C PRO A 140 -12.56 7.91 1.97
N GLY A 141 -12.42 8.80 1.00
CA GLY A 141 -13.49 9.26 0.13
C GLY A 141 -13.39 8.76 -1.32
N LEU A 142 -14.34 9.24 -2.14
CA LEU A 142 -14.30 9.01 -3.58
C LEU A 142 -13.05 9.62 -4.22
N ASP A 143 -12.63 10.80 -3.74
CA ASP A 143 -11.43 11.47 -4.24
C ASP A 143 -10.16 10.66 -3.98
N ASP A 144 -10.06 9.99 -2.83
CA ASP A 144 -8.94 9.09 -2.52
C ASP A 144 -8.92 7.88 -3.47
N ALA A 145 -10.09 7.26 -3.70
CA ALA A 145 -10.22 6.14 -4.63
C ALA A 145 -9.85 6.53 -6.06
N VAL A 146 -10.35 7.67 -6.56
CA VAL A 146 -9.98 8.21 -7.89
C VAL A 146 -8.48 8.49 -7.97
N ALA A 147 -7.89 9.09 -6.93
CA ALA A 147 -6.46 9.39 -6.91
C ALA A 147 -5.60 8.11 -6.97
N LEU A 148 -6.01 7.03 -6.28
CA LEU A 148 -5.33 5.73 -6.34
C LEU A 148 -5.42 5.09 -7.72
N ILE A 149 -6.62 5.07 -8.32
CA ILE A 149 -6.87 4.53 -9.66
C ILE A 149 -6.03 5.27 -10.71
N GLU A 150 -6.06 6.61 -10.68
CA GLU A 150 -5.29 7.42 -11.62
C GLU A 150 -3.77 7.26 -11.42
N ARG A 151 -3.32 7.04 -10.18
CA ARG A 151 -1.91 6.74 -9.90
C ARG A 151 -1.50 5.39 -10.48
N ALA A 152 -2.36 4.37 -10.35
CA ALA A 152 -2.11 3.04 -10.92
C ALA A 152 -2.06 3.07 -12.45
N LYS A 153 -2.99 3.78 -13.11
CA LYS A 153 -2.94 4.00 -14.56
C LYS A 153 -1.65 4.67 -15.03
N ARG A 154 -1.18 5.69 -14.30
CA ARG A 154 0.12 6.34 -14.60
C ARG A 154 1.28 5.37 -14.43
N ALA A 155 1.31 4.59 -13.35
CA ALA A 155 2.34 3.58 -13.10
C ALA A 155 2.41 2.54 -14.24
N LEU A 156 1.26 2.05 -14.71
CA LEU A 156 1.20 1.14 -15.86
C LEU A 156 1.73 1.78 -17.15
N ALA A 157 1.34 3.03 -17.41
CA ALA A 157 1.82 3.77 -18.58
C ALA A 157 3.34 4.01 -18.55
N MET A 158 3.94 4.16 -17.37
CA MET A 158 5.39 4.24 -17.19
C MET A 158 6.07 2.90 -17.38
N ARG A 159 5.52 1.81 -16.81
CA ARG A 159 6.04 0.45 -16.99
C ARG A 159 6.12 0.06 -18.47
N ALA A 160 5.10 0.43 -19.25
CA ALA A 160 5.08 0.18 -20.69
C ALA A 160 6.12 0.99 -21.49
N LYS A 161 6.66 2.07 -20.92
CA LYS A 161 7.66 2.95 -21.55
C LYS A 161 9.09 2.71 -21.06
N ALA A 162 9.27 1.94 -19.98
CA ALA A 162 10.59 1.62 -19.47
C ALA A 162 11.32 0.70 -20.46
N PRO A 163 12.58 1.00 -20.83
CA PRO A 163 13.35 0.10 -21.68
C PRO A 163 13.58 -1.23 -20.95
N ALA A 164 13.43 -2.33 -21.70
CA ALA A 164 13.69 -3.70 -21.25
C ALA A 164 15.17 -3.92 -20.87
#